data_AF-A0AAN7T9V0-F1
#
_entry.id   AF-A0AAN7T9V0-F1
#
_cell.length_a   1.000
_cell.length_b   1.000
_cell.length_c   1.000
_cell.angle_alpha   90.00
_cell.angle_beta   90.00
_cell.angle_gamma   90.00
#
_symmetry.space_group_name_H-M   'P 1'
#
loop_
_entity.id
_entity.type
_entity.pdbx_description
1 polymer ?
#
loop_
_entity_poly.entity_id
_entity_poly.type
_entity_poly.pdbx_seq_one_letter_code
_entity_poly.pdbx_strand_id
1 'polypeptide(L)'
;MVLETAMILLQCIYQTGPPSDTRQGERPSHAIICTAEFGSTLHRALDEALQRIKENWESAPDLSILIKIGARLLSLSQSEDVRASCLGFLQAAGQIALRWVEVLRAKAQQCAGDQERNTYEAKTAEIALVCADSFNVDGCHLSSVLGSTQQTSTLLKCCLAVHAGNHTLNFSEKLIKSLHIRHQQLVRRCYTILAVQSDGVSDAVSSAWSAFRLLQAWTVLSDTSDNWVTTKSGSKAETEALDVHFDLLNGELLVNGLPLNRLPARYERHPTYCTLFGYRYVKVMPSNVPGMQFSGENNYAGYVLDFGMDIARNNMMVRTQGQDTTYEILPSSLFCGALPTSFVEEFVHWYDFTTKEVEFRPRSQPWATFTGVLRKEGDCGSWRLHLDEGCLVGLRSRTSTVISAVLSSLSAPPSIHIIVTDNDGKTSVQVPRLQLTFTLAPSKIELLSEEFPGESVDPNQSAGTLVGFRNKLMLRHKQHTSRRLLLVEAPIMYQNHNGHVCVKANTEGENPIVHAF
;
A
#
# COMPACT_ATOMS: atom_id res chain seq x y z
N MET A 1 -7.79 -29.14 3.73
CA MET A 1 -9.09 -29.24 4.42
C MET A 1 -9.97 -28.04 4.04
N VAL A 2 -11.30 -28.20 3.95
CA VAL A 2 -12.23 -27.11 3.62
C VAL A 2 -12.48 -26.23 4.85
N LEU A 3 -12.55 -24.90 4.68
CA LEU A 3 -12.78 -23.90 5.73
C LEU A 3 -13.94 -24.26 6.68
N GLU A 4 -15.03 -24.81 6.14
CA GLU A 4 -16.21 -25.23 6.90
C GLU A 4 -15.90 -26.35 7.89
N THR A 5 -15.11 -27.35 7.49
CA THR A 5 -14.69 -28.46 8.36
C THR A 5 -13.88 -27.94 9.55
N ALA A 6 -12.96 -27.00 9.31
CA ALA A 6 -12.18 -26.38 10.36
C ALA A 6 -13.08 -25.66 11.37
N MET A 7 -14.04 -24.86 10.89
CA MET A 7 -14.98 -24.14 11.76
C MET A 7 -15.86 -25.07 12.60
N ILE A 8 -16.33 -26.19 12.04
CA ILE A 8 -17.10 -27.20 12.79
C ILE A 8 -16.23 -27.81 13.90
N LEU A 9 -14.98 -28.18 13.60
CA LEU A 9 -14.07 -28.73 14.60
C LEU A 9 -13.78 -27.72 15.71
N LEU A 10 -13.55 -26.45 15.37
CA LEU A 10 -13.39 -25.38 16.36
C LEU A 10 -14.62 -25.24 17.25
N GLN A 11 -15.82 -25.29 16.67
CA GLN A 11 -17.06 -25.24 17.44
C GLN A 11 -17.16 -26.43 18.41
N CYS A 12 -16.83 -27.64 17.96
CA CYS A 12 -16.82 -28.83 18.80
C CYS A 12 -15.81 -28.75 19.95
N ILE A 13 -14.63 -28.17 19.70
CA ILE A 13 -13.57 -28.01 20.71
C ILE A 13 -14.01 -27.04 21.82
N TYR A 14 -14.65 -25.92 21.45
CA TYR A 14 -14.92 -24.81 22.37
C TYR A 14 -16.36 -24.70 22.87
N GLN A 15 -17.31 -25.47 22.32
CA GLN A 15 -18.67 -25.48 22.84
C GLN A 15 -18.71 -25.99 24.29
N THR A 16 -19.46 -25.31 25.14
CA THR A 16 -19.55 -25.66 26.57
C THR A 16 -20.36 -26.93 26.82
N GLY A 17 -21.38 -27.20 26.01
CA GLY A 17 -22.32 -28.32 26.22
C GLY A 17 -23.31 -28.10 27.38
N PRO A 18 -24.25 -29.03 27.58
CA PRO A 18 -25.25 -28.95 28.65
C PRO A 18 -24.61 -28.98 30.05
N PRO A 19 -25.30 -28.48 31.10
CA PRO A 19 -24.83 -28.60 32.48
C PRO A 19 -24.73 -30.07 32.91
N SER A 20 -23.81 -30.36 33.82
CA SER A 20 -23.77 -31.66 34.48
C SER A 20 -24.76 -31.70 35.64
N ASP A 21 -25.38 -32.85 35.85
CA ASP A 21 -26.21 -33.13 37.05
C ASP A 21 -25.33 -33.41 38.29
N THR A 22 -24.03 -33.65 38.09
CA THR A 22 -23.05 -33.81 39.16
C THR A 22 -22.43 -32.46 39.56
N ARG A 23 -22.11 -32.25 40.85
CA ARG A 23 -21.42 -31.04 41.34
C ARG A 23 -19.96 -30.90 40.86
N GLN A 24 -19.51 -31.77 39.97
CA GLN A 24 -18.18 -31.68 39.35
C GLN A 24 -18.19 -30.54 38.31
N GLY A 25 -17.10 -29.78 38.20
CA GLY A 25 -17.00 -28.66 37.27
C GLY A 25 -16.98 -29.05 35.78
N GLU A 26 -16.94 -30.35 35.49
CA GLU A 26 -16.82 -30.90 34.14
C GLU A 26 -18.19 -31.01 33.45
N ARG A 27 -18.25 -30.56 32.20
CA ARG A 27 -19.45 -30.68 31.37
C ARG A 27 -19.49 -32.09 30.77
N PRO A 28 -20.66 -32.75 30.68
CA PRO A 28 -20.75 -34.13 30.18
C PRO A 28 -20.13 -34.33 28.80
N SER A 29 -20.23 -33.33 27.92
CA SER A 29 -19.64 -33.35 26.58
C SER A 29 -18.11 -33.44 26.55
N HIS A 30 -17.43 -33.12 27.65
CA HIS A 30 -15.97 -33.12 27.76
C HIS A 30 -15.43 -34.19 28.71
N ALA A 31 -16.29 -34.94 29.41
CA ALA A 31 -15.89 -35.91 30.43
C ALA A 31 -14.96 -37.01 29.91
N ILE A 32 -15.10 -37.42 28.65
CA ILE A 32 -14.23 -38.44 28.03
C ILE A 32 -12.77 -37.96 27.95
N ILE A 33 -12.53 -36.65 27.81
CA ILE A 33 -11.20 -36.05 27.71
C ILE A 33 -10.44 -36.15 29.04
N CYS A 34 -11.18 -36.20 30.16
CA CYS A 34 -10.62 -36.33 31.50
C CYS A 34 -10.13 -37.76 31.80
N THR A 35 -10.49 -38.74 30.96
CA THR A 35 -10.01 -40.13 31.12
C THR A 35 -8.59 -40.27 30.55
N ALA A 36 -7.66 -40.78 31.36
CA ALA A 36 -6.25 -40.86 31.00
C ALA A 36 -6.00 -41.75 29.76
N GLU A 37 -6.71 -42.88 29.64
CA GLU A 37 -6.59 -43.81 28.50
C GLU A 37 -6.98 -43.15 27.18
N PHE A 38 -8.11 -42.41 27.19
CA PHE A 38 -8.54 -41.65 26.02
C PHE A 38 -7.55 -40.53 25.70
N GLY A 39 -7.10 -39.79 26.71
CA GLY A 39 -6.13 -38.72 26.55
C GLY A 39 -4.83 -39.20 25.89
N SER A 40 -4.26 -40.30 26.37
CA SER A 40 -3.07 -40.92 25.78
C SER A 40 -3.31 -41.43 24.35
N THR A 41 -4.48 -42.00 24.07
CA THR A 41 -4.85 -42.47 22.73
C THR A 41 -5.00 -41.29 21.76
N LEU A 42 -5.65 -40.21 22.20
CA LEU A 42 -5.84 -39.00 21.41
C LEU A 42 -4.50 -38.32 21.14
N HIS A 43 -3.63 -38.20 22.14
CA HIS A 43 -2.28 -37.68 21.98
C HIS A 43 -1.50 -38.45 20.90
N ARG A 44 -1.51 -39.79 20.96
CA ARG A 44 -0.85 -40.62 19.93
C ARG A 44 -1.40 -40.35 18.52
N ALA A 45 -2.72 -40.21 18.39
CA ALA A 45 -3.35 -39.87 17.11
C ALA A 45 -2.94 -38.47 16.62
N LEU A 46 -2.78 -37.49 17.53
CA LEU A 46 -2.27 -36.16 17.19
C LEU A 46 -0.83 -36.21 16.68
N ASP A 47 0.05 -36.98 17.34
CA ASP A 47 1.43 -37.18 16.90
C ASP A 47 1.50 -37.83 15.52
N GLU A 48 0.75 -38.91 15.30
CA GLU A 48 0.66 -39.59 14.00
C GLU A 48 0.17 -38.63 12.90
N ALA A 49 -0.81 -37.77 13.21
CA ALA A 49 -1.29 -36.76 12.27
C ALA A 49 -0.25 -35.67 11.99
N LEU A 50 0.47 -35.20 13.02
CA LEU A 50 1.52 -34.21 12.88
C LEU A 50 2.67 -34.73 12.00
N GLN A 51 3.07 -35.99 12.18
CA GLN A 51 4.12 -36.63 11.37
C GLN A 51 3.74 -36.71 9.89
N ARG A 52 2.46 -36.88 9.56
CA ARG A 52 1.99 -36.92 8.16
C ARG A 52 2.06 -35.58 7.46
N ILE A 53 1.86 -34.47 8.19
CA ILE A 53 1.78 -33.13 7.59
C ILE A 53 3.09 -32.34 7.67
N LYS A 54 4.07 -32.76 8.49
CA LYS A 54 5.25 -31.95 8.87
C LYS A 54 6.11 -31.40 7.72
N GLU A 55 6.08 -32.01 6.54
CA GLU A 55 6.84 -31.57 5.36
C GLU A 55 6.00 -30.74 4.36
N ASN A 56 4.71 -30.53 4.63
CA ASN A 56 3.80 -29.79 3.77
C ASN A 56 3.24 -28.53 4.47
N TRP A 57 3.83 -27.37 4.18
CA TRP A 57 3.39 -26.08 4.72
C TRP A 57 1.99 -25.66 4.23
N GLU A 58 1.46 -26.25 3.16
CA GLU A 58 0.08 -26.00 2.70
C GLU A 58 -0.96 -26.57 3.68
N SER A 59 -0.57 -27.53 4.53
CA SER A 59 -1.41 -28.09 5.61
C SER A 59 -1.48 -27.19 6.87
N ALA A 60 -1.23 -25.89 6.75
CA ALA A 60 -1.36 -24.94 7.87
C ALA A 60 -2.75 -24.95 8.56
N PRO A 61 -3.89 -25.07 7.83
CA PRO A 61 -5.19 -25.22 8.47
C PRO A 61 -5.31 -26.50 9.32
N ASP A 62 -4.71 -27.60 8.84
CA ASP A 62 -4.72 -28.88 9.54
C ASP A 62 -3.89 -28.77 10.83
N LEU A 63 -2.69 -28.18 10.76
CA LEU A 63 -1.83 -27.93 11.92
C LEU A 63 -2.52 -27.04 12.96
N SER A 64 -3.23 -25.99 12.51
CA SER A 64 -4.00 -25.09 13.37
C SER A 64 -5.06 -25.82 14.20
N ILE A 65 -5.68 -26.87 13.64
CA ILE A 65 -6.66 -27.69 14.34
C ILE A 65 -5.97 -28.64 15.30
N LEU A 66 -4.91 -29.32 14.87
CA LEU A 66 -4.15 -30.23 15.73
C LEU A 66 -3.63 -29.51 16.98
N ILE A 67 -3.10 -28.29 16.83
CA ILE A 67 -2.67 -27.43 17.94
C ILE A 67 -3.84 -27.18 18.92
N LYS A 68 -5.03 -26.85 18.42
CA LYS A 68 -6.17 -26.54 19.28
C LYS A 68 -6.74 -27.77 19.98
N ILE A 69 -6.71 -28.93 19.35
CA ILE A 69 -7.07 -30.20 20.01
C ILE A 69 -6.05 -30.51 21.11
N GLY A 70 -4.74 -30.38 20.83
CA GLY A 70 -3.68 -30.58 21.83
C GLY A 70 -3.79 -29.61 23.02
N ALA A 71 -4.02 -28.32 22.76
CA ALA A 71 -4.22 -27.32 23.80
C ALA A 71 -5.50 -27.57 24.62
N ARG A 72 -6.57 -28.06 23.98
CA ARG A 72 -7.81 -28.41 24.69
C ARG A 72 -7.63 -29.65 25.57
N LEU A 73 -6.94 -30.68 25.06
CA LEU A 73 -6.61 -31.88 25.81
C LEU A 73 -5.74 -31.53 27.04
N LEU A 74 -4.74 -30.65 26.87
CA LEU A 74 -3.92 -30.13 27.97
C LEU A 74 -4.79 -29.47 29.06
N SER A 75 -5.70 -28.58 28.67
CA SER A 75 -6.55 -27.80 29.59
C SER A 75 -7.54 -28.66 30.39
N LEU A 76 -8.06 -29.74 29.78
CA LEU A 76 -9.10 -30.59 30.38
C LEU A 76 -8.59 -31.87 31.05
N SER A 77 -7.40 -32.35 30.66
CA SER A 77 -6.84 -33.56 31.26
C SER A 77 -6.54 -33.35 32.73
N GLN A 78 -6.82 -34.36 33.55
CA GLN A 78 -6.39 -34.43 34.96
C GLN A 78 -5.10 -35.23 35.15
N SER A 79 -4.66 -35.97 34.11
CA SER A 79 -3.44 -36.78 34.16
C SER A 79 -2.22 -35.92 33.82
N GLU A 80 -1.23 -35.89 34.74
CA GLU A 80 0.03 -35.20 34.55
C GLU A 80 0.84 -35.75 33.38
N ASP A 81 0.82 -37.07 33.14
CA ASP A 81 1.52 -37.68 32.01
C ASP A 81 0.93 -37.20 30.68
N VAL A 82 -0.40 -37.10 30.59
CA VAL A 82 -1.09 -36.59 29.40
C VAL A 82 -0.80 -35.10 29.22
N ARG A 83 -0.77 -34.31 30.30
CA ARG A 83 -0.42 -32.87 30.25
C ARG A 83 1.01 -32.67 29.74
N ALA A 84 1.98 -33.41 30.29
CA ALA A 84 3.37 -33.37 29.85
C ALA A 84 3.52 -33.75 28.37
N SER A 85 2.81 -34.80 27.94
CA SER A 85 2.78 -35.23 26.53
C SER A 85 2.22 -34.12 25.63
N CYS A 86 1.11 -33.49 26.01
CA CYS A 86 0.51 -32.38 25.26
C CYS A 86 1.43 -31.16 25.15
N LEU A 87 2.17 -30.81 26.22
CA LEU A 87 3.16 -29.73 26.17
C LEU A 87 4.28 -30.05 25.17
N GLY A 88 4.79 -31.29 25.17
CA GLY A 88 5.77 -31.77 24.19
C GLY A 88 5.24 -31.71 22.76
N PHE A 89 4.00 -32.16 22.54
CA PHE A 89 3.31 -32.08 21.26
C PHE A 89 3.19 -30.63 20.75
N LEU A 90 2.72 -29.70 21.60
CA LEU A 90 2.56 -28.29 21.24
C LEU A 90 3.90 -27.63 20.89
N GLN A 91 4.96 -27.95 21.64
CA GLN A 91 6.32 -27.53 21.32
C GLN A 91 6.76 -28.06 19.94
N ALA A 92 6.54 -29.35 19.65
CA ALA A 92 6.91 -29.94 18.36
C ALA A 92 6.13 -29.31 17.19
N ALA A 93 4.82 -29.10 17.36
CA ALA A 93 3.95 -28.45 16.39
C ALA A 93 4.41 -27.00 16.10
N GLY A 94 4.76 -26.23 17.14
CA GLY A 94 5.30 -24.88 16.99
C GLY A 94 6.62 -24.85 16.23
N GLN A 95 7.55 -25.78 16.50
CA GLN A 95 8.82 -25.86 15.77
C GLN A 95 8.63 -26.23 14.29
N ILE A 96 7.67 -27.10 13.97
CA ILE A 96 7.31 -27.41 12.58
C ILE A 96 6.77 -26.16 11.86
N ALA A 97 5.85 -25.43 12.51
CA ALA A 97 5.30 -24.20 11.94
C ALA A 97 6.38 -23.12 11.74
N LEU A 98 7.32 -22.96 12.68
CA LEU A 98 8.42 -22.01 12.54
C LEU A 98 9.33 -22.35 11.36
N ARG A 99 9.66 -23.64 11.16
CA ARG A 99 10.42 -24.09 9.98
C ARG A 99 9.69 -23.76 8.67
N TRP A 100 8.36 -23.89 8.63
CA TRP A 100 7.57 -23.47 7.47
C TRP A 100 7.64 -21.95 7.24
N VAL A 101 7.59 -21.14 8.29
CA VAL A 101 7.80 -19.67 8.22
C VAL A 101 9.16 -19.34 7.60
N GLU A 102 10.23 -20.02 8.03
CA GLU A 102 11.58 -19.82 7.51
C GLU A 102 11.69 -20.19 6.01
N VAL A 103 11.10 -21.30 5.60
CA VAL A 103 11.05 -21.73 4.18
C VAL A 103 10.31 -20.71 3.32
N LEU A 104 9.14 -20.23 3.77
CA LEU A 104 8.35 -19.27 3.00
C LEU A 104 9.02 -17.90 2.92
N ARG A 105 9.68 -17.45 4.00
CA ARG A 105 10.47 -16.22 3.99
C ARG A 105 11.62 -16.30 2.99
N ALA A 106 12.33 -17.44 2.91
CA ALA A 106 13.38 -17.64 1.92
C ALA A 106 12.82 -17.61 0.48
N LYS A 107 11.66 -18.22 0.23
CA LYS A 107 10.98 -18.15 -1.08
C LYS A 107 10.59 -16.72 -1.44
N ALA A 108 9.99 -15.96 -0.51
CA ALA A 108 9.62 -14.56 -0.71
C ALA A 108 10.83 -13.67 -1.05
N GLN A 109 12.00 -13.97 -0.48
CA GLN A 109 13.25 -13.26 -0.80
C GLN A 109 13.77 -13.55 -2.21
N GLN A 110 13.56 -14.77 -2.73
CA GLN A 110 14.04 -15.20 -4.04
C GLN A 110 13.10 -14.85 -5.20
N CYS A 111 11.84 -14.47 -4.93
CA CYS A 111 10.88 -14.07 -5.95
C CYS A 111 11.27 -12.76 -6.64
N ALA A 112 11.27 -12.77 -7.98
CA ALA A 112 11.43 -11.56 -8.80
C ALA A 112 10.10 -10.81 -9.01
N GLY A 113 8.96 -11.50 -8.89
CA GLY A 113 7.62 -10.93 -9.09
C GLY A 113 6.93 -10.53 -7.79
N ASP A 114 6.43 -9.30 -7.74
CA ASP A 114 5.78 -8.74 -6.54
C ASP A 114 4.52 -9.50 -6.10
N GLN A 115 3.74 -10.04 -7.05
CA GLN A 115 2.51 -10.78 -6.73
C GLN A 115 2.81 -12.13 -6.04
N GLU A 116 3.83 -12.84 -6.50
CA GLU A 116 4.27 -14.09 -5.87
C GLU A 116 4.88 -13.83 -4.49
N ARG A 117 5.72 -12.79 -4.38
CA ARG A 117 6.29 -12.36 -3.08
C ARG A 117 5.18 -12.07 -2.06
N ASN A 118 4.18 -11.26 -2.42
CA ASN A 118 3.06 -10.93 -1.53
C ASN A 118 2.27 -12.17 -1.10
N THR A 119 2.11 -13.15 -1.99
CA THR A 119 1.44 -14.42 -1.67
C THR A 119 2.23 -15.22 -0.64
N TYR A 120 3.56 -15.32 -0.78
CA TYR A 120 4.41 -15.97 0.20
C TYR A 120 4.47 -15.21 1.52
N GLU A 121 4.47 -13.88 1.51
CA GLU A 121 4.41 -13.06 2.73
C GLU A 121 3.09 -13.23 3.50
N ALA A 122 1.95 -13.23 2.80
CA ALA A 122 0.65 -13.51 3.39
C ALA A 122 0.62 -14.89 4.05
N LYS A 123 1.14 -15.91 3.35
CA LYS A 123 1.21 -17.27 3.90
C LYS A 123 2.18 -17.37 5.08
N THR A 124 3.30 -16.64 5.04
CA THR A 124 4.26 -16.55 6.15
C THR A 124 3.59 -16.01 7.40
N ALA A 125 2.82 -14.93 7.29
CA ALA A 125 2.10 -14.34 8.42
C ALA A 125 0.98 -15.26 8.94
N GLU A 126 0.25 -15.94 8.06
CA GLU A 126 -0.77 -16.93 8.45
C GLU A 126 -0.15 -18.07 9.27
N ILE A 127 0.95 -18.67 8.80
CA ILE A 127 1.61 -19.78 9.51
C ILE A 127 2.24 -19.28 10.82
N ALA A 128 2.76 -18.05 10.85
CA ALA A 128 3.27 -17.45 12.09
C ALA A 128 2.17 -17.31 13.15
N LEU A 129 0.93 -16.97 12.76
CA LEU A 129 -0.22 -16.98 13.67
C LEU A 129 -0.55 -18.40 14.18
N VAL A 130 -0.49 -19.41 13.30
CA VAL A 130 -0.68 -20.82 13.69
C VAL A 130 0.39 -21.27 14.68
N CYS A 131 1.66 -20.92 14.43
CA CYS A 131 2.78 -21.18 15.31
C CYS A 131 2.57 -20.51 16.68
N ALA A 132 2.22 -19.22 16.70
CA ALA A 132 1.98 -18.50 17.94
C ALA A 132 0.85 -19.14 18.77
N ASP A 133 -0.20 -19.70 18.13
CA ASP A 133 -1.31 -20.35 18.84
C ASP A 133 -0.88 -21.65 19.56
N SER A 134 0.29 -22.24 19.28
CA SER A 134 0.83 -23.38 20.06
C SER A 134 1.24 -23.00 21.47
N PHE A 135 1.44 -21.70 21.73
CA PHE A 135 1.73 -21.14 23.05
C PHE A 135 0.46 -20.73 23.81
N ASN A 136 -0.72 -20.86 23.19
CA ASN A 136 -1.99 -20.44 23.77
C ASN A 136 -2.53 -21.48 24.76
N VAL A 137 -1.77 -21.70 25.83
CA VAL A 137 -2.05 -22.60 26.94
C VAL A 137 -2.54 -21.83 28.16
N ASP A 138 -3.00 -22.54 29.19
CA ASP A 138 -3.43 -21.93 30.45
C ASP A 138 -2.27 -21.26 31.21
N GLY A 139 -2.58 -20.24 32.01
CA GLY A 139 -1.57 -19.40 32.66
C GLY A 139 -0.60 -20.16 33.57
N CYS A 140 -1.04 -21.27 34.17
CA CYS A 140 -0.20 -22.15 34.99
C CYS A 140 0.96 -22.80 34.20
N HIS A 141 0.79 -23.02 32.90
CA HIS A 141 1.81 -23.61 32.04
C HIS A 141 2.66 -22.56 31.32
N LEU A 142 2.09 -21.38 31.07
CA LEU A 142 2.68 -20.34 30.22
C LEU A 142 4.07 -19.89 30.70
N SER A 143 4.24 -19.63 32.00
CA SER A 143 5.53 -19.23 32.58
C SER A 143 6.60 -20.32 32.46
N SER A 144 6.21 -21.60 32.57
CA SER A 144 7.14 -22.71 32.41
C SER A 144 7.56 -22.89 30.95
N VAL A 145 6.62 -22.78 30.01
CA VAL A 145 6.91 -22.87 28.56
C VAL A 145 7.83 -21.73 28.12
N LEU A 146 7.52 -20.49 28.51
CA LEU A 146 8.32 -19.31 28.17
C LEU A 146 9.58 -19.12 29.03
N GLY A 147 9.80 -20.00 30.01
CA GLY A 147 11.07 -20.08 30.73
C GLY A 147 12.22 -20.59 29.86
N SER A 148 11.92 -21.25 28.73
CA SER A 148 12.91 -21.67 27.75
C SER A 148 13.23 -20.56 26.75
N THR A 149 14.51 -20.21 26.62
CA THR A 149 15.02 -19.25 25.63
C THR A 149 14.56 -19.59 24.21
N GLN A 150 14.58 -20.88 23.85
CA GLN A 150 14.16 -21.35 22.53
C GLN A 150 12.66 -21.09 22.28
N GLN A 151 11.81 -21.36 23.27
CA GLN A 151 10.36 -21.16 23.18
C GLN A 151 10.01 -19.68 23.08
N THR A 152 10.65 -18.84 23.90
CA THR A 152 10.52 -17.38 23.86
C THR A 152 10.95 -16.83 22.49
N SER A 153 12.11 -17.26 21.99
CA SER A 153 12.60 -16.88 20.66
C SER A 153 11.62 -17.28 19.55
N THR A 154 11.07 -18.50 19.59
CA THR A 154 10.06 -18.96 18.63
C THR A 154 8.82 -18.04 18.62
N LEU A 155 8.25 -17.72 19.78
CA LEU A 155 7.07 -16.85 19.86
C LEU A 155 7.38 -15.43 19.34
N LEU A 156 8.53 -14.86 19.71
CA LEU A 156 8.93 -13.52 19.27
C LEU A 156 9.22 -13.46 17.75
N LYS A 157 9.81 -14.51 17.18
CA LYS A 157 9.95 -14.66 15.71
C LYS A 157 8.59 -14.69 15.01
N CYS A 158 7.58 -15.30 15.63
CA CYS A 158 6.22 -15.25 15.11
C CYS A 158 5.65 -13.83 15.17
N CYS A 159 5.84 -13.11 16.28
CA CYS A 159 5.41 -11.71 16.40
C CYS A 159 6.03 -10.84 15.30
N LEU A 160 7.35 -10.97 15.05
CA LEU A 160 8.04 -10.30 13.95
C LEU A 160 7.43 -10.63 12.57
N ALA A 161 7.17 -11.91 12.31
CA ALA A 161 6.61 -12.37 11.04
C ALA A 161 5.17 -11.86 10.82
N VAL A 162 4.34 -11.88 11.86
CA VAL A 162 2.98 -11.35 11.84
C VAL A 162 3.00 -9.84 11.65
N HIS A 163 3.87 -9.11 12.35
CA HIS A 163 4.03 -7.67 12.19
C HIS A 163 4.37 -7.29 10.74
N ALA A 164 5.38 -7.95 10.16
CA ALA A 164 5.85 -7.69 8.81
C ALA A 164 4.75 -7.95 7.75
N GLY A 165 4.05 -9.08 7.85
CA GLY A 165 3.00 -9.48 6.89
C GLY A 165 1.59 -9.03 7.26
N ASN A 166 1.38 -8.19 8.27
CA ASN A 166 0.04 -7.84 8.74
C ASN A 166 -0.85 -7.22 7.64
N HIS A 167 -0.22 -6.48 6.72
CA HIS A 167 -0.90 -5.80 5.60
C HIS A 167 -1.31 -6.75 4.46
N THR A 168 -0.72 -7.94 4.38
CA THR A 168 -1.04 -8.94 3.35
C THR A 168 -2.07 -9.96 3.82
N LEU A 169 -2.41 -9.98 5.10
CA LEU A 169 -3.42 -10.87 5.68
C LEU A 169 -4.83 -10.51 5.20
N ASN A 170 -5.55 -11.52 4.71
CA ASN A 170 -6.95 -11.36 4.34
C ASN A 170 -7.89 -11.52 5.55
N PHE A 171 -8.16 -10.43 6.26
CA PHE A 171 -9.06 -10.45 7.42
C PHE A 171 -10.54 -10.69 7.11
N SER A 172 -10.93 -10.79 5.84
CA SER A 172 -12.28 -11.28 5.48
C SER A 172 -12.43 -12.78 5.75
N GLU A 173 -11.32 -13.52 5.79
CA GLU A 173 -11.32 -14.94 6.14
C GLU A 173 -11.46 -15.15 7.66
N LYS A 174 -12.49 -15.91 8.07
CA LYS A 174 -12.84 -16.09 9.49
C LYS A 174 -11.74 -16.77 10.31
N LEU A 175 -11.03 -17.75 9.74
CA LEU A 175 -9.96 -18.45 10.44
C LEU A 175 -8.77 -17.52 10.73
N ILE A 176 -8.31 -16.75 9.74
CA ILE A 176 -7.22 -15.79 9.90
C ILE A 176 -7.60 -14.74 10.95
N LYS A 177 -8.81 -14.19 10.86
CA LYS A 177 -9.32 -13.22 11.85
C LYS A 177 -9.35 -13.81 13.27
N SER A 178 -9.83 -15.04 13.42
CA SER A 178 -9.85 -15.73 14.72
C SER A 178 -8.44 -15.96 15.27
N LEU A 179 -7.50 -16.40 14.44
CA LEU A 179 -6.10 -16.61 14.82
C LEU A 179 -5.45 -15.30 15.25
N HIS A 180 -5.68 -14.21 14.51
CA HIS A 180 -5.12 -12.90 14.85
C HIS A 180 -5.62 -12.37 16.20
N ILE A 181 -6.92 -12.49 16.49
CA ILE A 181 -7.49 -12.10 17.80
C ILE A 181 -6.89 -12.93 18.93
N ARG A 182 -6.77 -14.26 18.73
CA ARG A 182 -6.14 -15.15 19.73
C ARG A 182 -4.68 -14.81 19.96
N HIS A 183 -3.94 -14.48 18.91
CA HIS A 183 -2.56 -14.00 19.01
C HIS A 183 -2.46 -12.72 19.85
N GLN A 184 -3.30 -11.72 19.58
CA GLN A 184 -3.35 -10.48 20.37
C GLN A 184 -3.66 -10.73 21.85
N GLN A 185 -4.54 -11.69 22.15
CA GLN A 185 -4.84 -12.08 23.52
C GLN A 185 -3.66 -12.81 24.19
N LEU A 186 -2.98 -13.69 23.46
CA LEU A 186 -1.79 -14.41 23.94
C LEU A 186 -0.67 -13.44 24.31
N VAL A 187 -0.27 -12.55 23.39
CA VAL A 187 0.85 -11.60 23.63
C VAL A 187 0.56 -10.69 24.83
N ARG A 188 -0.68 -10.26 25.01
CA ARG A 188 -1.11 -9.51 26.22
C ARG A 188 -0.98 -10.31 27.51
N ARG A 189 -1.15 -11.63 27.47
CA ARG A 189 -1.00 -12.50 28.64
C ARG A 189 0.45 -12.81 28.97
N CYS A 190 1.36 -12.75 27.99
CA CYS A 190 2.76 -13.12 28.19
C CYS A 190 3.77 -11.99 28.13
N TYR A 191 3.44 -10.76 27.68
CA TYR A 191 4.46 -9.72 27.48
C TYR A 191 5.27 -9.42 28.75
N THR A 192 4.66 -9.46 29.93
CA THR A 192 5.36 -9.28 31.21
C THR A 192 6.34 -10.42 31.53
N ILE A 193 6.02 -11.65 31.11
CA ILE A 193 6.91 -12.81 31.21
C ILE A 193 8.08 -12.65 30.21
N LEU A 194 7.76 -12.22 28.99
CA LEU A 194 8.75 -12.01 27.91
C LEU A 194 9.72 -10.88 28.23
N ALA A 195 9.27 -9.82 28.90
CA ALA A 195 10.10 -8.67 29.29
C ALA A 195 11.26 -9.04 30.22
N VAL A 196 11.16 -10.15 30.95
CA VAL A 196 12.21 -10.65 31.85
C VAL A 196 13.18 -11.60 31.13
N GLN A 197 12.85 -12.06 29.93
CA GLN A 197 13.62 -13.08 29.18
C GLN A 197 14.50 -12.45 28.08
N SER A 198 15.62 -11.84 28.47
CA SER A 198 16.53 -11.12 27.57
C SER A 198 17.11 -11.95 26.42
N ASP A 199 17.37 -13.23 26.65
CA ASP A 199 18.08 -14.08 25.69
C ASP A 199 17.19 -14.44 24.50
N GLY A 200 15.90 -14.73 24.77
CA GLY A 200 14.95 -15.06 23.71
C GLY A 200 14.65 -13.86 22.79
N VAL A 201 14.65 -12.64 23.34
CA VAL A 201 14.53 -11.40 22.55
C VAL A 201 15.73 -11.24 21.62
N SER A 202 16.94 -11.46 22.14
CA SER A 202 18.19 -11.36 21.37
C SER A 202 18.20 -12.33 20.18
N ASP A 203 17.80 -13.58 20.39
CA ASP A 203 17.74 -14.60 19.32
C ASP A 203 16.71 -14.24 18.24
N ALA A 204 15.55 -13.72 18.64
CA ALA A 204 14.51 -13.30 17.71
C ALA A 204 14.97 -12.11 16.86
N VAL A 205 15.55 -11.09 17.48
CA VAL A 205 16.10 -9.91 16.79
C VAL A 205 17.25 -10.31 15.85
N SER A 206 18.17 -11.17 16.30
CA SER A 206 19.27 -11.69 15.46
C SER A 206 18.78 -12.38 14.18
N SER A 207 17.60 -13.03 14.24
CA SER A 207 17.01 -13.69 13.07
C SER A 207 16.39 -12.73 12.05
N ALA A 208 16.00 -11.53 12.49
CA ALA A 208 15.47 -10.46 11.63
C ALA A 208 16.56 -9.49 11.16
N TRP A 209 17.62 -9.33 11.94
CA TRP A 209 18.72 -8.41 11.71
C TRP A 209 20.07 -9.10 11.92
N SER A 210 20.68 -9.58 10.83
CA SER A 210 21.94 -10.35 10.89
C SER A 210 23.14 -9.58 11.45
N ALA A 211 23.12 -8.24 11.37
CA ALA A 211 24.15 -7.36 11.89
C ALA A 211 23.95 -7.01 13.38
N PHE A 212 22.85 -7.43 14.01
CA PHE A 212 22.61 -7.19 15.43
C PHE A 212 23.74 -7.81 16.30
N ARG A 213 24.28 -7.02 17.22
CA ARG A 213 25.28 -7.47 18.19
C ARG A 213 24.97 -6.84 19.54
N LEU A 214 24.49 -7.65 20.47
CA LEU A 214 24.12 -7.21 21.81
C LEU A 214 25.32 -6.58 22.53
N LEU A 215 25.21 -5.30 22.91
CA LEU A 215 26.20 -4.61 23.75
C LEU A 215 25.74 -4.45 25.20
N GLN A 216 24.43 -4.33 25.41
CA GLN A 216 23.82 -4.15 26.72
C GLN A 216 22.69 -5.15 26.93
N ALA A 217 22.42 -5.53 28.17
CA ALA A 217 21.26 -6.36 28.46
C ALA A 217 19.97 -5.63 28.07
N TRP A 218 18.95 -6.39 27.67
CA TRP A 218 17.63 -5.84 27.43
C TRP A 218 17.04 -5.27 28.71
N THR A 219 16.42 -4.10 28.62
CA THR A 219 15.72 -3.46 29.73
C THR A 219 14.35 -2.97 29.28
N VAL A 220 13.39 -2.88 30.19
CA VAL A 220 12.09 -2.27 29.89
C VAL A 220 12.27 -0.77 29.71
N LEU A 221 11.66 -0.19 28.68
CA LEU A 221 11.88 1.20 28.28
C LEU A 221 11.45 2.21 29.37
N SER A 222 10.25 2.02 29.94
CA SER A 222 9.74 2.82 31.06
C SER A 222 8.48 2.18 31.67
N ASP A 223 8.08 2.61 32.87
CA ASP A 223 6.84 2.15 33.53
C ASP A 223 5.57 2.44 32.71
N THR A 224 5.58 3.48 31.89
CA THR A 224 4.44 3.87 31.03
C THR A 224 4.44 3.16 29.67
N SER A 225 5.57 2.53 29.31
CA SER A 225 5.79 1.82 28.04
C SER A 225 6.41 0.45 28.34
N ASP A 226 5.78 -0.30 29.24
CA ASP A 226 6.26 -1.56 29.80
C ASP A 226 6.27 -2.71 28.77
N ASN A 227 5.59 -2.53 27.64
CA ASN A 227 5.60 -3.43 26.50
C ASN A 227 6.84 -3.29 25.60
N TRP A 228 7.59 -2.19 25.72
CA TRP A 228 8.80 -1.96 24.93
C TRP A 228 10.03 -2.38 25.72
N VAL A 229 10.87 -3.22 25.09
CA VAL A 229 12.22 -3.52 25.59
C VAL A 229 13.26 -2.84 24.72
N THR A 230 14.32 -2.34 25.34
CA THR A 230 15.40 -1.59 24.68
C THR A 230 16.77 -2.16 25.01
N THR A 231 17.69 -2.05 24.05
CA THR A 231 19.10 -2.40 24.19
C THR A 231 19.96 -1.54 23.26
N LYS A 232 21.28 -1.67 23.39
CA LYS A 232 22.27 -1.10 22.47
C LYS A 232 22.93 -2.18 21.64
N SER A 233 23.06 -1.92 20.34
CA SER A 233 23.76 -2.78 19.38
C SER A 233 25.02 -2.10 18.83
N GLY A 234 26.08 -2.89 18.61
CA GLY A 234 27.37 -2.39 18.10
C GLY A 234 27.61 -2.72 16.62
N SER A 235 28.38 -1.88 15.94
CA SER A 235 28.92 -2.14 14.59
C SER A 235 30.45 -2.26 14.65
N LYS A 236 31.05 -3.06 13.76
CA LYS A 236 32.53 -3.13 13.60
C LYS A 236 33.12 -1.86 12.96
N ALA A 237 32.29 -1.02 12.34
CA ALA A 237 32.73 0.11 11.50
C ALA A 237 32.27 1.49 12.02
N GLU A 238 31.31 1.55 12.96
CA GLU A 238 30.75 2.80 13.48
C GLU A 238 31.20 3.03 14.93
N THR A 239 31.44 4.29 15.28
CA THR A 239 31.92 4.70 16.60
C THR A 239 30.79 4.82 17.63
N GLU A 240 29.53 4.79 17.20
CA GLU A 240 28.34 4.97 18.05
C GLU A 240 27.48 3.70 18.09
N ALA A 241 26.95 3.39 19.28
CA ALA A 241 26.04 2.27 19.47
C ALA A 241 24.62 2.63 19.01
N LEU A 242 23.96 1.70 18.31
CA LEU A 242 22.60 1.86 17.81
C LEU A 242 21.58 1.50 18.91
N ASP A 243 20.60 2.35 19.14
CA ASP A 243 19.52 2.07 20.09
C ASP A 243 18.47 1.17 19.43
N VAL A 244 18.17 0.03 20.04
CA VAL A 244 17.26 -0.99 19.49
C VAL A 244 16.06 -1.10 20.41
N HIS A 245 14.86 -0.96 19.84
CA HIS A 245 13.60 -1.08 20.58
C HIS A 245 12.77 -2.20 19.98
N PHE A 246 12.18 -3.04 20.81
CA PHE A 246 11.30 -4.13 20.40
C PHE A 246 10.00 -4.07 21.19
N ASP A 247 8.86 -4.04 20.51
CA ASP A 247 7.54 -4.07 21.13
C ASP A 247 7.03 -5.51 21.26
N LEU A 248 6.91 -5.98 22.50
CA LEU A 248 6.51 -7.32 22.85
C LEU A 248 5.03 -7.62 22.53
N LEU A 249 4.19 -6.60 22.29
CA LEU A 249 2.77 -6.77 21.99
C LEU A 249 2.47 -6.90 20.50
N ASN A 250 3.23 -6.22 19.64
CA ASN A 250 2.94 -6.19 18.21
C ASN A 250 4.09 -6.71 17.33
N GLY A 251 5.27 -7.02 17.90
CA GLY A 251 6.44 -7.50 17.18
C GLY A 251 7.19 -6.44 16.37
N GLU A 252 6.97 -5.16 16.64
CA GLU A 252 7.66 -4.06 15.98
C GLU A 252 9.10 -3.96 16.46
N LEU A 253 10.04 -3.87 15.50
CA LEU A 253 11.47 -3.72 15.75
C LEU A 253 11.95 -2.40 15.18
N LEU A 254 12.45 -1.52 16.05
CA LEU A 254 12.99 -0.22 15.70
C LEU A 254 14.49 -0.15 15.97
N VAL A 255 15.24 0.45 15.06
CA VAL A 255 16.66 0.81 15.22
C VAL A 255 16.79 2.32 15.11
N ASN A 256 17.33 2.98 16.13
CA ASN A 256 17.34 4.43 16.31
C ASN A 256 15.95 5.08 16.14
N GLY A 257 14.91 4.40 16.65
CA GLY A 257 13.52 4.85 16.56
C GLY A 257 12.88 4.68 15.17
N LEU A 258 13.55 4.02 14.23
CA LEU A 258 13.05 3.79 12.88
C LEU A 258 12.76 2.29 12.63
N PRO A 259 11.64 1.94 11.98
CA PRO A 259 11.34 0.54 11.66
C PRO A 259 12.45 -0.13 10.86
N LEU A 260 12.84 -1.32 11.28
CA LEU A 260 13.81 -2.11 10.54
C LEU A 260 13.19 -2.51 9.19
N ASN A 261 13.90 -2.21 8.10
CA ASN A 261 13.55 -2.59 6.74
C ASN A 261 12.30 -1.91 6.15
N ARG A 262 11.57 -1.03 6.87
CA ARG A 262 10.29 -0.45 6.45
C ARG A 262 10.31 1.08 6.45
N LEU A 263 9.70 1.71 5.44
CA LEU A 263 9.44 3.14 5.48
C LEU A 263 8.43 3.47 6.60
N PRO A 264 8.62 4.55 7.36
CA PRO A 264 7.64 4.96 8.36
C PRO A 264 6.25 5.18 7.73
N ALA A 265 5.18 4.88 8.48
CA ALA A 265 3.80 4.91 7.97
C ALA A 265 3.39 6.23 7.27
N ARG A 266 4.03 7.35 7.62
CA ARG A 266 3.81 8.65 6.96
C ARG A 266 4.22 8.66 5.48
N TYR A 267 5.26 7.92 5.11
CA TYR A 267 5.70 7.78 3.73
C TYR A 267 4.75 6.87 2.97
N GLU A 268 4.45 5.68 3.53
CA GLU A 268 3.61 4.68 2.86
C GLU A 268 2.18 5.17 2.61
N ARG A 269 1.65 6.04 3.47
CA ARG A 269 0.32 6.67 3.30
C ARG A 269 0.34 7.92 2.41
N HIS A 270 1.52 8.37 1.96
CA HIS A 270 1.63 9.57 1.16
C HIS A 270 1.11 9.32 -0.27
N PRO A 271 0.34 10.23 -0.89
CA PRO A 271 -0.20 10.04 -2.24
C PRO A 271 0.86 9.73 -3.31
N THR A 272 2.04 10.36 -3.21
CA THR A 272 3.20 10.07 -4.08
C THR A 272 3.65 8.62 -3.96
N TYR A 273 3.70 8.05 -2.75
CA TYR A 273 4.06 6.65 -2.55
C TYR A 273 3.06 5.73 -3.24
N CYS A 274 1.77 5.96 -3.01
CA CYS A 274 0.70 5.16 -3.63
C CYS A 274 0.71 5.28 -5.17
N THR A 275 1.06 6.44 -5.71
CA THR A 275 1.14 6.63 -7.18
C THR A 275 2.29 5.83 -7.78
N LEU A 276 3.44 5.76 -7.10
CA LEU A 276 4.65 5.12 -7.62
C LEU A 276 4.68 3.61 -7.41
N PHE A 277 4.22 3.16 -6.24
CA PHE A 277 4.36 1.78 -5.77
C PHE A 277 3.02 1.08 -5.59
N GLY A 278 1.89 1.80 -5.65
CA GLY A 278 0.58 1.25 -5.34
C GLY A 278 0.51 0.77 -3.89
N TYR A 279 0.15 -0.49 -3.70
CA TYR A 279 0.13 -1.18 -2.41
C TYR A 279 1.43 -1.96 -2.13
N ARG A 280 2.47 -1.78 -2.96
CA ARG A 280 3.72 -2.52 -2.83
C ARG A 280 4.56 -1.96 -1.69
N TYR A 281 5.22 -2.85 -0.98
CA TYR A 281 6.14 -2.51 0.09
C TYR A 281 7.57 -2.36 -0.45
N VAL A 282 8.21 -1.24 -0.16
CA VAL A 282 9.63 -1.03 -0.45
C VAL A 282 10.43 -1.29 0.81
N LYS A 283 11.28 -2.33 0.74
CA LYS A 283 12.23 -2.64 1.80
C LYS A 283 13.33 -1.59 1.83
N VAL A 284 13.60 -0.96 2.96
CA VAL A 284 14.53 0.19 3.07
C VAL A 284 15.57 0.05 4.18
N MET A 285 16.73 0.65 3.95
CA MET A 285 17.83 0.85 4.89
C MET A 285 18.02 2.36 5.13
N PRO A 286 18.81 2.79 6.12
CA PRO A 286 19.22 4.19 6.23
C PRO A 286 19.95 4.69 4.97
N SER A 287 19.65 5.92 4.50
CA SER A 287 20.33 6.54 3.35
C SER A 287 21.45 7.48 3.80
N ASN A 288 22.48 7.61 2.95
CA ASN A 288 23.56 8.59 3.07
C ASN A 288 23.38 9.80 2.12
N VAL A 289 22.28 9.88 1.39
CA VAL A 289 22.00 10.97 0.45
C VAL A 289 21.51 12.21 1.19
N PRO A 290 22.09 13.40 0.97
CA PRO A 290 21.61 14.63 1.58
C PRO A 290 20.12 14.86 1.31
N GLY A 291 19.34 15.00 2.40
CA GLY A 291 17.90 15.22 2.35
C GLY A 291 17.04 13.94 2.31
N MET A 292 17.65 12.75 2.20
CA MET A 292 16.96 11.47 2.18
C MET A 292 17.29 10.68 3.45
N GLN A 293 16.27 10.15 4.12
CA GLN A 293 16.46 9.38 5.36
C GLN A 293 16.57 7.88 5.08
N PHE A 294 15.97 7.39 3.99
CA PHE A 294 15.88 5.96 3.69
C PHE A 294 16.31 5.67 2.26
N SER A 295 16.91 4.51 2.04
CA SER A 295 17.32 4.01 0.73
C SER A 295 16.72 2.61 0.52
N GLY A 296 16.26 2.29 -0.68
CA GLY A 296 15.74 0.99 -1.03
C GLY A 296 16.84 -0.06 -0.95
N GLU A 297 16.56 -1.17 -0.27
CA GLU A 297 17.52 -2.28 -0.16
C GLU A 297 17.73 -2.99 -1.50
N ASN A 298 16.71 -3.01 -2.35
CA ASN A 298 16.74 -3.63 -3.66
C ASN A 298 16.37 -2.60 -4.74
N ASN A 299 16.82 -2.87 -5.97
CA ASN A 299 16.44 -2.06 -7.11
C ASN A 299 14.93 -2.21 -7.37
N TYR A 300 14.29 -1.09 -7.66
CA TYR A 300 12.91 -1.04 -8.11
C TYR A 300 12.87 -0.43 -9.52
N ALA A 301 12.25 -1.12 -10.47
CA ALA A 301 12.25 -0.74 -11.89
C ALA A 301 13.65 -0.44 -12.47
N GLY A 302 14.69 -1.12 -11.96
CA GLY A 302 16.08 -0.91 -12.37
C GLY A 302 16.84 0.18 -11.60
N TYR A 303 16.20 0.88 -10.65
CA TYR A 303 16.79 1.99 -9.89
C TYR A 303 16.96 1.65 -8.41
N VAL A 304 18.04 2.13 -7.79
CA VAL A 304 18.11 2.28 -6.33
C VAL A 304 17.30 3.52 -5.97
N LEU A 305 16.47 3.45 -4.93
CA LEU A 305 15.57 4.55 -4.58
C LEU A 305 15.92 5.14 -3.23
N ASP A 306 16.08 6.45 -3.15
CA ASP A 306 16.21 7.18 -1.89
C ASP A 306 14.93 7.97 -1.60
N PHE A 307 14.54 7.96 -0.32
CA PHE A 307 13.31 8.52 0.18
C PHE A 307 13.58 9.59 1.23
N GLY A 308 12.96 10.74 1.01
CA GLY A 308 13.03 11.90 1.88
C GLY A 308 11.64 12.39 2.27
N MET A 309 11.53 13.12 3.37
CA MET A 309 10.30 13.81 3.75
C MET A 309 10.59 15.21 4.27
N ASP A 310 10.02 16.22 3.60
CA ASP A 310 9.88 17.55 4.18
C ASP A 310 8.64 17.56 5.07
N ILE A 311 8.86 17.50 6.38
CA ILE A 311 7.80 17.41 7.40
C ILE A 311 6.94 18.68 7.42
N ALA A 312 7.53 19.86 7.17
CA ALA A 312 6.80 21.12 7.27
C ALA A 312 5.79 21.29 6.12
N ARG A 313 6.14 20.78 4.94
CA ARG A 313 5.27 20.86 3.74
C ARG A 313 4.50 19.57 3.47
N ASN A 314 4.72 18.53 4.27
CA ASN A 314 4.24 17.18 4.03
C ASN A 314 4.53 16.74 2.58
N ASN A 315 5.78 16.91 2.16
CA ASN A 315 6.21 16.60 0.80
C ASN A 315 7.21 15.45 0.80
N MET A 316 6.78 14.32 0.24
CA MET A 316 7.64 13.15 0.05
C MET A 316 8.58 13.37 -1.15
N MET A 317 9.87 13.20 -0.90
CA MET A 317 10.92 13.24 -1.92
C MET A 317 11.29 11.80 -2.29
N VAL A 318 11.44 11.55 -3.59
CA VAL A 318 11.94 10.27 -4.11
C VAL A 318 13.00 10.60 -5.14
N ARG A 319 14.21 10.07 -4.94
CA ARG A 319 15.33 10.20 -5.87
C ARG A 319 15.79 8.82 -6.30
N THR A 320 16.10 8.66 -7.57
CA THR A 320 16.67 7.42 -8.10
C THR A 320 18.18 7.55 -8.20
N GLN A 321 18.92 6.52 -7.81
CA GLN A 321 20.31 6.31 -8.19
C GLN A 321 20.38 5.13 -9.17
N GLY A 322 20.88 5.36 -10.38
CA GLY A 322 20.90 4.35 -11.45
C GLY A 322 21.84 4.73 -12.61
N GLN A 323 22.10 3.75 -13.49
CA GLN A 323 23.17 3.68 -14.51
C GLN A 323 23.26 4.90 -15.46
N ASP A 324 23.92 5.97 -15.03
CA ASP A 324 24.25 7.22 -15.77
C ASP A 324 23.29 8.41 -15.59
N THR A 325 22.12 8.22 -14.98
CA THR A 325 21.15 9.32 -14.77
C THR A 325 20.49 9.27 -13.40
N THR A 326 20.42 10.44 -12.75
CA THR A 326 19.70 10.65 -11.48
C THR A 326 18.39 11.37 -11.76
N TYR A 327 17.28 10.84 -11.26
CA TYR A 327 15.97 11.47 -11.33
C TYR A 327 15.46 11.83 -9.93
N GLU A 328 14.68 12.90 -9.82
CA GLU A 328 13.96 13.26 -8.60
C GLU A 328 12.53 13.69 -8.90
N ILE A 329 11.59 13.27 -8.06
CA ILE A 329 10.19 13.64 -8.24
C ILE A 329 9.97 15.09 -7.85
N LEU A 330 9.33 15.82 -8.75
CA LEU A 330 8.83 17.15 -8.49
C LEU A 330 7.37 17.09 -8.01
N PRO A 331 7.00 17.83 -6.96
CA PRO A 331 5.61 17.93 -6.53
C PRO A 331 4.73 18.54 -7.62
N SER A 332 3.58 17.92 -7.89
CA SER A 332 2.62 18.42 -8.88
C SER A 332 2.14 19.85 -8.57
N SER A 333 2.13 20.23 -7.30
CA SER A 333 1.80 21.58 -6.83
C SER A 333 2.70 22.69 -7.42
N LEU A 334 3.91 22.36 -7.87
CA LEU A 334 4.79 23.30 -8.57
C LEU A 334 4.24 23.75 -9.93
N PHE A 335 3.39 22.93 -10.55
CA PHE A 335 2.84 23.16 -11.88
C PHE A 335 1.40 23.70 -11.87
N CYS A 336 0.75 23.75 -10.70
CA CYS A 336 -0.60 24.26 -10.53
C CYS A 336 -0.74 25.71 -11.06
N GLY A 337 -1.66 25.90 -12.01
CA GLY A 337 -1.91 27.21 -12.63
C GLY A 337 -0.82 27.67 -13.61
N ALA A 338 0.23 26.87 -13.83
CA ALA A 338 1.22 27.07 -14.89
C ALA A 338 0.92 26.18 -16.11
N LEU A 339 0.44 24.96 -15.87
CA LEU A 339 0.08 23.97 -16.89
C LEU A 339 -1.42 23.62 -16.84
N PRO A 340 -2.01 23.10 -17.94
CA PRO A 340 -3.37 22.57 -17.92
C PRO A 340 -3.51 21.45 -16.88
N THR A 341 -4.71 21.31 -16.29
CA THR A 341 -4.95 20.46 -15.12
C THR A 341 -4.58 18.99 -15.35
N SER A 342 -4.88 18.45 -16.53
CA SER A 342 -4.52 17.08 -16.95
C SER A 342 -3.02 16.81 -16.85
N PHE A 343 -2.17 17.73 -17.32
CA PHE A 343 -0.70 17.60 -17.24
C PHE A 343 -0.17 17.64 -15.81
N VAL A 344 -0.94 18.19 -14.87
CA VAL A 344 -0.60 18.24 -13.43
C VAL A 344 -1.11 17.00 -12.70
N GLU A 345 -2.32 16.53 -13.03
CA GLU A 345 -3.02 15.47 -12.29
C GLU A 345 -2.83 14.07 -12.86
N GLU A 346 -2.57 13.91 -14.14
CA GLU A 346 -2.49 12.60 -14.80
C GLU A 346 -1.04 12.10 -14.97
N PHE A 347 -0.06 12.93 -14.60
CA PHE A 347 1.36 12.66 -14.77
C PHE A 347 2.12 12.67 -13.44
N VAL A 348 3.22 11.91 -13.42
CA VAL A 348 4.31 12.02 -12.46
C VAL A 348 5.45 12.79 -13.13
N HIS A 349 5.97 13.80 -12.44
CA HIS A 349 6.98 14.72 -12.97
C HIS A 349 8.36 14.33 -12.43
N TRP A 350 9.20 13.78 -13.30
CA TRP A 350 10.56 13.38 -12.96
C TRP A 350 11.55 14.40 -13.48
N TYR A 351 12.31 15.03 -12.59
CA TYR A 351 13.42 15.89 -12.97
C TYR A 351 14.67 15.06 -13.22
N ASP A 352 15.19 15.13 -14.44
CA ASP A 352 16.45 14.51 -14.84
C ASP A 352 17.62 15.47 -14.56
N PHE A 353 18.52 15.07 -13.67
CA PHE A 353 19.70 15.87 -13.33
C PHE A 353 20.77 15.91 -14.42
N THR A 354 20.80 14.95 -15.34
CA THR A 354 21.74 14.87 -16.46
C THR A 354 21.31 15.80 -17.58
N THR A 355 20.07 15.68 -18.08
CA THR A 355 19.55 16.51 -19.18
C THR A 355 19.06 17.88 -18.70
N LYS A 356 18.79 18.04 -17.39
CA LYS A 356 18.16 19.23 -16.78
C LYS A 356 16.73 19.47 -17.26
N GLU A 357 16.04 18.40 -17.63
CA GLU A 357 14.67 18.42 -18.13
C GLU A 357 13.69 17.80 -17.12
N VAL A 358 12.39 18.06 -17.27
CA VAL A 358 11.33 17.40 -16.50
C VAL A 358 10.54 16.51 -17.43
N GLU A 359 10.58 15.20 -17.18
CA GLU A 359 9.81 14.20 -17.89
C GLU A 359 8.39 14.08 -17.31
N PHE A 360 7.42 14.02 -18.21
CA PHE A 360 6.01 13.80 -17.89
C PHE A 360 5.69 12.33 -18.16
N ARG A 361 5.67 11.53 -17.10
CA ARG A 361 5.35 10.09 -17.17
C ARG A 361 3.91 9.84 -16.74
N PRO A 362 3.07 9.14 -17.52
CA PRO A 362 1.69 8.87 -17.12
C PRO A 362 1.62 8.16 -15.76
N ARG A 363 0.65 8.54 -14.92
CA ARG A 363 0.44 7.89 -13.60
C ARG A 363 0.17 6.39 -13.68
N SER A 364 -0.35 5.91 -14.81
CA SER A 364 -0.55 4.48 -15.07
C SER A 364 0.76 3.71 -15.30
N GLN A 365 1.83 4.41 -15.70
CA GLN A 365 3.15 3.83 -16.00
C GLN A 365 4.29 4.76 -15.53
N PRO A 366 4.40 5.04 -14.21
CA PRO A 366 5.27 6.10 -13.70
C PRO A 366 6.78 5.82 -13.85
N TRP A 367 7.15 4.61 -14.29
CA TRP A 367 8.53 4.13 -14.39
C TRP A 367 8.98 3.78 -15.82
N ALA A 368 8.08 3.72 -16.80
CA ALA A 368 8.39 3.10 -18.11
C ALA A 368 8.66 4.11 -19.23
N THR A 369 7.71 5.00 -19.51
CA THR A 369 7.77 5.93 -20.65
C THR A 369 7.34 7.33 -20.23
N PHE A 370 7.95 8.34 -20.84
CA PHE A 370 7.46 9.71 -20.81
C PHE A 370 6.81 10.05 -22.15
N THR A 371 5.80 10.91 -22.13
CA THR A 371 5.09 11.39 -23.34
C THR A 371 5.25 12.89 -23.54
N GLY A 372 6.10 13.51 -22.70
CA GLY A 372 6.40 14.92 -22.78
C GLY A 372 7.62 15.29 -21.96
N VAL A 373 8.29 16.36 -22.38
CA VAL A 373 9.53 16.86 -21.77
C VAL A 373 9.44 18.38 -21.65
N LEU A 374 9.57 18.87 -20.42
CA LEU A 374 9.68 20.29 -20.12
C LEU A 374 11.15 20.65 -19.97
N ARG A 375 11.65 21.50 -20.86
CA ARG A 375 13.05 21.91 -20.89
C ARG A 375 13.20 23.41 -21.09
N LYS A 376 14.37 23.94 -20.79
CA LYS A 376 14.69 25.36 -21.03
C LYS A 376 15.18 25.55 -22.46
N GLU A 377 14.61 26.53 -23.16
CA GLU A 377 15.01 26.89 -24.52
C GLU A 377 15.21 28.40 -24.71
N GLY A 378 16.14 28.73 -25.61
CA GLY A 378 16.51 30.10 -26.01
C GLY A 378 17.41 30.82 -25.01
N ASP A 379 17.98 31.95 -25.43
CA ASP A 379 18.91 32.76 -24.63
C ASP A 379 18.29 33.30 -23.33
N CYS A 380 16.95 33.42 -23.29
CA CYS A 380 16.20 33.86 -22.12
C CYS A 380 15.89 32.73 -21.11
N GLY A 381 16.22 31.47 -21.42
CA GLY A 381 16.01 30.32 -20.52
C GLY A 381 14.56 30.01 -20.22
N SER A 382 13.64 30.31 -21.15
CA SER A 382 12.20 30.03 -20.98
C SER A 382 11.90 28.54 -20.98
N TRP A 383 11.02 28.08 -20.09
CA TRP A 383 10.58 26.68 -20.06
C TRP A 383 9.52 26.42 -21.14
N ARG A 384 9.68 25.34 -21.91
CA ARG A 384 8.70 24.86 -22.89
C ARG A 384 8.46 23.36 -22.72
N LEU A 385 7.18 22.98 -22.76
CA LEU A 385 6.76 21.58 -22.71
C LEU A 385 6.60 21.07 -24.15
N HIS A 386 7.46 20.13 -24.53
CA HIS A 386 7.38 19.38 -25.77
C HIS A 386 6.58 18.11 -25.53
N LEU A 387 5.70 17.81 -26.48
CA LEU A 387 4.87 16.62 -26.56
C LEU A 387 5.19 15.95 -27.91
N ASP A 388 4.75 14.71 -28.10
CA ASP A 388 4.99 13.97 -29.35
C ASP A 388 4.43 14.69 -30.60
N GLU A 389 3.36 15.46 -30.42
CA GLU A 389 2.65 16.20 -31.47
C GLU A 389 3.05 17.68 -31.63
N GLY A 390 3.90 18.20 -30.73
CA GLY A 390 4.40 19.58 -30.79
C GLY A 390 4.60 20.23 -29.42
N CYS A 391 4.54 21.57 -29.37
CA CYS A 391 4.82 22.34 -28.16
C CYS A 391 3.55 22.90 -27.50
N LEU A 392 3.41 22.71 -26.19
CA LEU A 392 2.30 23.27 -25.44
C LEU A 392 2.44 24.80 -25.29
N VAL A 393 1.37 25.52 -25.63
CA VAL A 393 1.27 26.96 -25.43
C VAL A 393 0.96 27.26 -23.97
N GLY A 394 1.81 28.07 -23.34
CA GLY A 394 1.63 28.45 -21.92
C GLY A 394 0.30 29.13 -21.65
N LEU A 395 -0.36 28.75 -20.55
CA LEU A 395 -1.69 29.22 -20.15
C LEU A 395 -1.79 30.75 -19.98
N ARG A 396 -0.68 31.41 -19.63
CA ARG A 396 -0.61 32.86 -19.44
C ARG A 396 -0.29 33.64 -20.72
N SER A 397 -0.11 32.95 -21.84
CA SER A 397 0.16 33.60 -23.13
C SER A 397 -1.09 34.30 -23.67
N ARG A 398 -0.86 35.32 -24.49
CA ARG A 398 -1.95 36.01 -25.21
C ARG A 398 -2.74 35.05 -26.09
N THR A 399 -2.05 34.14 -26.79
CA THR A 399 -2.68 33.13 -27.65
C THR A 399 -3.62 32.24 -26.84
N SER A 400 -3.16 31.72 -25.69
CA SER A 400 -4.00 30.89 -24.82
C SER A 400 -5.20 31.66 -24.29
N THR A 401 -4.99 32.92 -23.87
CA THR A 401 -6.08 33.77 -23.35
C THR A 401 -7.16 34.02 -24.39
N VAL A 402 -6.78 34.33 -25.63
CA VAL A 402 -7.73 34.64 -26.72
C VAL A 402 -8.50 33.38 -27.13
N ILE A 403 -7.81 32.26 -27.36
CA ILE A 403 -8.44 31.00 -27.77
C ILE A 403 -9.35 30.47 -26.65
N SER A 404 -8.90 30.51 -25.40
CA SER A 404 -9.71 30.05 -24.27
C SER A 404 -10.95 30.93 -24.06
N ALA A 405 -10.88 32.23 -24.37
CA ALA A 405 -12.06 33.10 -24.31
C ALA A 405 -13.11 32.69 -25.36
N VAL A 406 -12.68 32.31 -26.57
CA VAL A 406 -13.58 31.82 -27.64
C VAL A 406 -14.28 30.52 -27.21
N LEU A 407 -13.56 29.61 -26.55
CA LEU A 407 -14.08 28.30 -26.13
C LEU A 407 -14.59 28.28 -24.69
N SER A 408 -14.69 29.43 -24.02
CA SER A 408 -15.09 29.56 -22.62
C SER A 408 -16.50 29.06 -22.31
N SER A 409 -17.36 28.95 -23.33
CA SER A 409 -18.68 28.33 -23.20
C SER A 409 -18.61 26.81 -23.07
N LEU A 410 -17.56 26.18 -23.60
CA LEU A 410 -17.40 24.73 -23.59
C LEU A 410 -16.58 24.26 -22.38
N SER A 411 -15.45 24.92 -22.11
CA SER A 411 -14.50 24.46 -21.11
C SER A 411 -13.73 25.62 -20.47
N ALA A 412 -13.27 25.41 -19.23
CA ALA A 412 -12.42 26.38 -18.54
C ALA A 412 -11.00 26.40 -19.14
N PRO A 413 -10.26 27.52 -19.08
CA PRO A 413 -8.93 27.63 -19.69
C PRO A 413 -7.93 26.52 -19.28
N PRO A 414 -7.83 26.09 -18.00
CA PRO A 414 -6.93 24.99 -17.61
C PRO A 414 -7.31 23.61 -18.17
N SER A 415 -8.50 23.48 -18.76
CA SER A 415 -9.02 22.24 -19.36
C SER A 415 -9.00 22.28 -20.89
N ILE A 416 -8.36 23.29 -21.49
CA ILE A 416 -8.14 23.42 -22.93
C ILE A 416 -6.64 23.26 -23.19
N HIS A 417 -6.27 22.32 -24.06
CA HIS A 417 -4.88 22.13 -24.48
C HIS A 417 -4.67 22.86 -25.79
N ILE A 418 -3.64 23.69 -25.85
CA ILE A 418 -3.30 24.45 -27.07
C ILE A 418 -1.87 24.07 -27.42
N ILE A 419 -1.71 23.41 -28.56
CA ILE A 419 -0.44 22.81 -28.98
C ILE A 419 -0.09 23.36 -30.36
N VAL A 420 1.13 23.86 -30.51
CA VAL A 420 1.67 24.26 -31.81
C VAL A 420 2.42 23.08 -32.40
N THR A 421 1.97 22.59 -33.56
CA THR A 421 2.55 21.45 -34.25
C THR A 421 3.87 21.82 -34.90
N ASP A 422 4.89 20.96 -34.75
CA ASP A 422 6.23 21.23 -35.26
C ASP A 422 6.31 21.16 -36.79
N ASN A 423 5.45 20.35 -37.43
CA ASN A 423 5.52 20.05 -38.86
C ASN A 423 5.02 21.17 -39.77
N ASP A 424 3.96 21.88 -39.36
CA ASP A 424 3.26 22.85 -40.22
C ASP A 424 2.89 24.16 -39.50
N GLY A 425 3.33 24.32 -38.24
CA GLY A 425 3.07 25.51 -37.43
C GLY A 425 1.59 25.75 -37.14
N LYS A 426 0.72 24.76 -37.36
CA LYS A 426 -0.69 24.85 -37.01
C LYS A 426 -0.83 24.84 -35.49
N THR A 427 -1.86 25.51 -35.00
CA THR A 427 -2.24 25.42 -33.59
C THR A 427 -3.41 24.45 -33.48
N SER A 428 -3.18 23.31 -32.84
CA SER A 428 -4.22 22.38 -32.39
C SER A 428 -4.76 22.84 -31.05
N VAL A 429 -6.08 22.87 -30.91
CA VAL A 429 -6.80 23.28 -29.72
C VAL A 429 -7.73 22.14 -29.32
N GLN A 430 -7.31 21.37 -28.33
CA GLN A 430 -8.03 20.21 -27.84
C GLN A 430 -8.85 20.58 -26.61
N VAL A 431 -10.07 20.05 -26.54
CA VAL A 431 -10.94 20.08 -25.35
C VAL A 431 -11.18 18.63 -24.94
N PRO A 432 -10.22 17.96 -24.26
CA PRO A 432 -10.20 16.50 -24.15
C PRO A 432 -11.46 15.90 -23.53
N ARG A 433 -11.99 16.55 -22.48
CA ARG A 433 -13.21 16.08 -21.79
C ARG A 433 -14.46 16.04 -22.67
N LEU A 434 -14.49 16.85 -23.73
CA LEU A 434 -15.59 16.90 -24.70
C LEU A 434 -15.27 16.16 -26.00
N GLN A 435 -14.05 15.62 -26.13
CA GLN A 435 -13.55 15.00 -27.36
C GLN A 435 -13.70 15.92 -28.59
N LEU A 436 -13.43 17.22 -28.39
CA LEU A 436 -13.46 18.21 -29.46
C LEU A 436 -12.05 18.71 -29.74
N THR A 437 -11.71 18.79 -31.02
CA THR A 437 -10.43 19.29 -31.51
C THR A 437 -10.66 20.35 -32.57
N PHE A 438 -9.94 21.45 -32.43
CA PHE A 438 -9.95 22.53 -33.39
C PHE A 438 -8.56 22.83 -33.92
N THR A 439 -8.48 23.32 -35.15
CA THR A 439 -7.22 23.72 -35.77
C THR A 439 -7.27 25.16 -36.23
N LEU A 440 -6.17 25.87 -35.98
CA LEU A 440 -5.92 27.21 -36.48
C LEU A 440 -4.66 27.19 -37.34
N ALA A 441 -4.85 27.41 -38.64
CA ALA A 441 -3.74 27.48 -39.58
C ALA A 441 -2.97 28.80 -39.45
N PRO A 442 -1.65 28.81 -39.78
CA PRO A 442 -0.86 30.03 -39.77
C PRO A 442 -1.51 31.14 -40.61
N SER A 443 -1.51 32.37 -40.07
CA SER A 443 -2.09 33.56 -40.71
C SER A 443 -3.59 33.49 -41.04
N LYS A 444 -4.32 32.53 -40.44
CA LYS A 444 -5.79 32.47 -40.51
C LYS A 444 -6.39 32.91 -39.16
N ILE A 445 -7.66 33.32 -39.20
CA ILE A 445 -8.44 33.73 -38.02
C ILE A 445 -9.52 32.68 -37.69
N GLU A 446 -9.79 31.76 -38.62
CA GLU A 446 -10.83 30.74 -38.49
C GLU A 446 -10.31 29.56 -37.70
N LEU A 447 -10.98 29.27 -36.58
CA LEU A 447 -10.78 28.07 -35.79
C LEU A 447 -11.67 26.96 -36.33
N LEU A 448 -11.08 25.96 -36.99
CA LEU A 448 -11.78 24.88 -37.71
C LEU A 448 -12.03 23.69 -36.80
N SER A 449 -13.19 23.07 -36.85
CA SER A 449 -13.44 21.81 -36.13
C SER A 449 -12.90 20.62 -36.91
N GLU A 450 -12.29 19.66 -36.22
CA GLU A 450 -11.88 18.39 -36.82
C GLU A 450 -13.05 17.38 -36.88
N GLU A 451 -13.94 17.39 -35.89
CA GLU A 451 -15.11 16.51 -35.82
C GLU A 451 -16.18 16.88 -36.86
N PHE A 452 -16.22 18.16 -37.27
CA PHE A 452 -17.15 18.68 -38.29
C PHE A 452 -16.38 19.31 -39.46
N PRO A 453 -15.92 18.50 -40.44
CA PRO A 453 -15.12 18.98 -41.55
C PRO A 453 -15.79 20.12 -42.34
N GLY A 454 -15.00 21.15 -42.64
CA GLY A 454 -15.49 22.33 -43.37
C GLY A 454 -16.21 23.38 -42.52
N GLU A 455 -16.38 23.11 -41.22
CA GLU A 455 -16.99 24.05 -40.28
C GLU A 455 -15.95 24.77 -39.42
N SER A 456 -16.20 26.04 -39.13
CA SER A 456 -15.38 26.87 -38.24
C SER A 456 -16.25 27.57 -37.20
N VAL A 457 -15.64 28.01 -36.09
CA VAL A 457 -16.35 28.78 -35.07
C VAL A 457 -16.96 30.05 -35.68
N ASP A 458 -18.28 30.21 -35.49
CA ASP A 458 -19.04 31.33 -36.01
C ASP A 458 -18.83 32.57 -35.13
N PRO A 459 -18.36 33.73 -35.64
CA PRO A 459 -18.32 34.97 -34.88
C PRO A 459 -19.70 35.37 -34.33
N ASN A 460 -20.78 34.99 -35.02
CA ASN A 460 -22.13 35.11 -34.50
C ASN A 460 -22.47 33.88 -33.65
N GLN A 461 -22.45 34.03 -32.32
CA GLN A 461 -22.81 32.97 -31.37
C GLN A 461 -24.31 32.91 -31.04
N SER A 462 -25.15 33.70 -31.72
CA SER A 462 -26.61 33.66 -31.54
C SER A 462 -27.25 32.51 -32.33
N ALA A 463 -27.97 31.63 -31.65
CA ALA A 463 -28.78 30.58 -32.26
C ALA A 463 -30.20 31.07 -32.63
N GLY A 464 -30.58 32.30 -32.28
CA GLY A 464 -31.97 32.79 -32.36
C GLY A 464 -32.93 32.19 -31.33
N THR A 465 -32.52 31.12 -30.65
CA THR A 465 -33.21 30.46 -29.52
C THR A 465 -32.21 30.20 -28.37
N LEU A 466 -32.66 29.54 -27.30
CA LEU A 466 -31.87 29.24 -26.10
C LEU A 466 -31.22 30.51 -25.52
N VAL A 467 -32.00 31.60 -25.48
CA VAL A 467 -31.58 32.89 -24.94
C VAL A 467 -31.28 32.71 -23.46
N GLY A 468 -30.09 33.17 -23.02
CA GLY A 468 -29.63 33.01 -21.65
C GLY A 468 -28.82 31.73 -21.38
N PHE A 469 -28.90 30.70 -22.24
CA PHE A 469 -28.05 29.50 -22.11
C PHE A 469 -26.63 29.78 -22.59
N ARG A 470 -25.64 29.60 -21.70
CA ARG A 470 -24.24 30.01 -21.93
C ARG A 470 -23.36 28.93 -22.52
N ASN A 471 -23.59 27.66 -22.20
CA ASN A 471 -22.70 26.55 -22.58
C ASN A 471 -23.00 26.01 -23.98
N LYS A 472 -22.90 26.88 -24.97
CA LYS A 472 -23.10 26.55 -26.39
C LYS A 472 -22.00 27.14 -27.27
N LEU A 473 -21.75 26.52 -28.42
CA LEU A 473 -20.85 27.03 -29.45
C LEU A 473 -21.52 26.90 -30.82
N MET A 474 -21.61 28.00 -31.55
CA MET A 474 -22.07 28.01 -32.94
C MET A 474 -20.89 27.78 -33.88
N LEU A 475 -21.07 26.86 -34.84
CA LEU A 475 -20.20 26.67 -36.00
C LEU A 475 -20.91 27.11 -37.28
N ARG A 476 -20.13 27.45 -38.30
CA ARG A 476 -20.60 27.78 -39.65
C ARG A 476 -19.78 27.04 -40.70
N HIS A 477 -20.46 26.55 -41.74
CA HIS A 477 -19.79 25.95 -42.88
C HIS A 477 -19.15 27.02 -43.78
N LYS A 478 -17.96 26.75 -44.34
CA LYS A 478 -17.25 27.74 -45.19
C LYS A 478 -17.98 28.11 -46.48
N GLN A 479 -18.68 27.14 -47.06
CA GLN A 479 -19.29 27.26 -48.39
C GLN A 479 -20.82 27.38 -48.36
N HIS A 480 -21.45 27.10 -47.21
CA HIS A 480 -22.90 27.03 -47.07
C HIS A 480 -23.35 27.98 -45.98
N THR A 481 -24.59 28.45 -46.07
CA THR A 481 -25.21 29.26 -45.01
C THR A 481 -25.68 28.42 -43.82
N SER A 482 -25.39 27.12 -43.80
CA SER A 482 -25.72 26.23 -42.70
C SER A 482 -24.87 26.55 -41.48
N ARG A 483 -25.51 26.50 -40.32
CA ARG A 483 -24.92 26.73 -39.01
C ARG A 483 -25.22 25.51 -38.14
N ARG A 484 -24.28 25.15 -37.29
CA ARG A 484 -24.40 24.03 -36.35
C ARG A 484 -24.32 24.54 -34.93
N LEU A 485 -25.14 24.01 -34.05
CA LEU A 485 -25.12 24.32 -32.63
C LEU A 485 -24.50 23.14 -31.87
N LEU A 486 -23.38 23.39 -31.19
CA LEU A 486 -22.83 22.50 -30.18
C LEU A 486 -23.39 22.86 -28.82
N LEU A 487 -23.98 21.89 -28.13
CA LEU A 487 -24.62 22.07 -26.83
C LEU A 487 -24.05 21.06 -25.83
N VAL A 488 -23.55 21.57 -24.70
CA VAL A 488 -22.99 20.72 -23.63
C VAL A 488 -24.11 20.26 -22.69
N GLU A 489 -24.29 18.94 -22.59
CA GLU A 489 -25.16 18.30 -21.62
C GLU A 489 -24.40 18.10 -20.30
N ALA A 490 -24.87 18.79 -19.26
CA ALA A 490 -24.44 18.61 -17.88
C ALA A 490 -25.49 19.22 -16.92
N PRO A 491 -25.46 18.92 -15.61
CA PRO A 491 -26.41 19.47 -14.63
C PRO A 491 -26.48 21.00 -14.68
N ILE A 492 -27.68 21.55 -14.72
CA ILE A 492 -27.89 22.97 -15.02
C ILE A 492 -28.03 23.81 -13.76
N MET A 493 -27.36 24.95 -13.75
CA MET A 493 -27.53 26.03 -12.78
C MET A 493 -28.14 27.24 -13.47
N TYR A 494 -29.02 27.95 -12.77
CA TYR A 494 -29.65 29.16 -13.30
C TYR A 494 -29.61 30.30 -12.28
N GLN A 495 -29.47 31.52 -12.78
CA GLN A 495 -29.47 32.74 -11.97
C GLN A 495 -30.11 33.89 -12.74
N ASN A 496 -30.76 34.81 -12.04
CA ASN A 496 -31.23 36.06 -12.65
C ASN A 496 -30.02 36.96 -12.93
N HIS A 497 -29.88 37.43 -14.16
CA HIS A 497 -28.81 38.33 -14.58
C HIS A 497 -29.41 39.43 -15.45
N ASN A 498 -29.35 40.68 -14.99
CA ASN A 498 -29.84 41.86 -15.74
C ASN A 498 -31.24 41.67 -16.35
N GLY A 499 -32.19 41.14 -15.57
CA GLY A 499 -33.60 40.99 -16.00
C GLY A 499 -33.88 39.81 -16.93
N HIS A 500 -32.92 38.90 -17.16
CA HIS A 500 -33.13 37.63 -17.86
C HIS A 500 -32.52 36.45 -17.08
N VAL A 501 -32.99 35.24 -17.36
CA VAL A 501 -32.44 34.01 -16.74
C VAL A 501 -31.16 33.62 -17.47
N CYS A 502 -30.04 33.57 -16.75
CA CYS A 502 -28.78 33.03 -17.23
C CYS A 502 -28.68 31.58 -16.80
N VAL A 503 -28.51 30.67 -17.76
CA VAL A 503 -28.45 29.23 -17.53
C VAL A 503 -27.05 28.74 -17.92
N LYS A 504 -26.41 28.00 -17.02
CA LYS A 504 -25.08 27.41 -17.19
C LYS A 504 -25.11 25.92 -16.90
N ALA A 505 -24.49 25.12 -17.76
CA ALA A 505 -24.23 23.72 -17.49
C ALA A 505 -23.00 23.62 -16.58
N ASN A 506 -23.11 22.85 -15.49
CA ASN A 506 -22.02 22.57 -14.58
C ASN A 506 -21.12 21.51 -15.21
N THR A 507 -20.05 21.96 -15.87
CA THR A 507 -19.08 21.08 -16.50
C THR A 507 -18.02 20.56 -15.51
N GLU A 508 -18.10 20.90 -14.22
CA GLU A 508 -17.20 20.39 -13.17
C GLU A 508 -17.82 19.15 -12.48
N GLY A 509 -17.28 17.95 -12.75
CA GLY A 509 -17.70 16.70 -12.10
C GLY A 509 -17.79 15.48 -13.02
N GLU A 510 -18.77 15.45 -13.93
CA GLU A 510 -19.03 14.32 -14.84
C GLU A 510 -18.42 14.53 -16.23
N ASN A 511 -18.24 13.47 -17.03
CA ASN A 511 -17.81 13.58 -18.43
C ASN A 511 -18.96 14.21 -19.25
N PRO A 512 -18.86 15.49 -19.64
CA PRO A 512 -19.97 16.17 -20.30
C PRO A 512 -20.13 15.64 -21.72
N ILE A 513 -21.38 15.46 -22.15
CA ILE A 513 -21.68 15.02 -23.52
C ILE A 513 -21.92 16.26 -24.38
N VAL A 514 -21.39 16.29 -25.60
CA VAL A 514 -21.69 17.34 -26.57
C VAL A 514 -22.67 16.83 -27.61
N HIS A 515 -23.77 17.55 -27.78
CA HIS A 515 -24.75 17.32 -28.84
C HIS A 515 -24.56 18.33 -29.96
N ALA A 516 -24.70 17.87 -31.20
CA ALA A 516 -24.61 18.70 -32.40
C ALA A 516 -25.96 18.74 -33.12
N PHE A 517 -26.50 19.95 -33.32
CA PHE A 517 -27.78 20.21 -33.98
C PHE A 517 -27.63 21.07 -35.23
#